data_AF-A0A067MX14-F1
#
_entry.id   AF-A0A067MX14-F1
#
_cell.length_a   1.000
_cell.length_b   1.000
_cell.length_c   1.000
_cell.angle_alpha   90.00
_cell.angle_beta   90.00
_cell.angle_gamma   90.00
#
_symmetry.space_group_name_H-M   'P 1'
#
loop_
_entity.id
_entity.type
_entity.pdbx_description
1 polymer ?
#
loop_
_entity_poly.entity_id
_entity_poly.type
_entity_poly.pdbx_seq_one_letter_code
_entity_poly.pdbx_strand_id
1 'polypeptide(L)' 'MAFLGFRKWPTPVARPMYPFFLATGVTYYLVSLAQEAGSSSPTFANDPKNPHAVRLAAQKEHH' A
#
# COMPACT_ATOMS: atom_id res chain seq x y z
N MET A 1 16.88 26.59 -1.11
CA MET A 1 18.01 25.96 -1.83
C MET A 1 17.44 24.94 -2.82
N ALA A 2 17.81 25.02 -4.10
CA ALA A 2 17.36 24.03 -5.07
C ALA A 2 18.13 22.71 -4.90
N PHE A 3 17.46 21.56 -5.10
CA PHE A 3 18.09 20.24 -5.05
C PHE A 3 19.30 20.21 -5.99
N LEU A 4 20.49 19.92 -5.45
CA LEU A 4 21.78 19.86 -6.16
C LEU A 4 22.24 21.16 -6.85
N GLY A 5 21.72 22.34 -6.47
CA GLY A 5 22.16 23.61 -7.05
C GLY A 5 21.64 23.90 -8.47
N PHE A 6 20.83 23.01 -9.05
CA PHE A 6 20.19 23.23 -10.34
C PHE A 6 19.01 24.18 -10.24
N ARG A 7 18.78 25.00 -11.26
CA ARG A 7 17.58 25.85 -11.35
C ARG A 7 16.33 24.97 -11.46
N LYS A 8 15.37 25.16 -10.54
CA LYS A 8 14.05 24.49 -10.59
C LYS A 8 13.17 25.18 -11.64
N TRP A 9 12.77 24.44 -12.66
CA TRP A 9 11.82 24.89 -13.68
C TRP A 9 10.41 24.41 -13.33
N PRO A 10 9.37 25.26 -13.46
CA PRO A 10 7.99 24.89 -13.14
C PRO A 10 7.36 24.08 -14.28
N THR A 11 7.83 22.84 -14.49
CA THR A 11 7.24 21.94 -15.48
C THR A 11 5.92 21.34 -14.96
N PRO A 12 4.86 21.28 -15.79
CA PRO A 12 3.58 20.75 -15.37
C PRO A 12 3.63 19.21 -15.29
N VAL A 13 4.04 18.67 -14.14
CA VAL A 13 4.14 17.22 -13.89
C VAL A 13 2.82 16.62 -13.42
N ALA A 14 2.11 17.30 -12.50
CA ALA A 14 0.89 16.75 -11.91
C ALA A 14 -0.25 16.57 -12.93
N ARG A 15 -0.36 17.48 -13.91
CA ARG A 15 -1.42 17.48 -14.93
C ARG A 15 -1.40 16.25 -15.85
N PRO A 16 -0.26 15.83 -16.43
CA PRO A 16 -0.23 14.59 -17.21
C PRO A 16 -0.16 13.34 -16.32
N MET A 17 0.34 13.45 -15.08
CA MET A 17 0.53 12.28 -14.21
C MET A 17 -0.70 11.86 -13.38
N TYR A 18 -1.74 12.68 -13.27
CA TYR A 18 -2.91 12.35 -12.45
C TYR A 18 -3.57 10.99 -12.74
N PRO A 19 -3.72 10.48 -13.99
CA PRO A 19 -4.32 9.17 -14.20
C PRO A 19 -3.47 8.04 -13.62
N PHE A 20 -2.13 8.19 -13.63
CA PHE A 20 -1.22 7.21 -13.05
C PHE A 20 -1.30 7.23 -11.52
N PHE A 21 -1.36 8.41 -10.90
CA PHE A 21 -1.56 8.50 -9.45
C PHE A 21 -2.89 7.89 -9.01
N LEU A 22 -3.96 8.12 -9.77
CA LEU A 22 -5.25 7.48 -9.52
C LEU A 22 -5.17 5.97 -9.67
N ALA A 23 -4.58 5.48 -10.76
CA ALA A 23 -4.41 4.05 -10.99
C ALA A 23 -3.60 3.39 -9.86
N THR A 24 -2.49 4.00 -9.43
CA THR A 24 -1.70 3.52 -8.30
C THR A 24 -2.53 3.48 -7.01
N GLY A 25 -3.31 4.52 -6.72
CA GLY A 25 -4.18 4.54 -5.55
C GLY A 25 -5.21 3.40 -5.57
N VAL A 26 -5.84 3.16 -6.72
CA VAL A 26 -6.81 2.07 -6.90
C VAL A 26 -6.12 0.70 -6.76
N THR A 27 -5.01 0.47 -7.45
CA THR A 27 -4.29 -0.80 -7.39
C THR A 27 -3.80 -1.08 -5.97
N TYR A 28 -3.27 -0.07 -5.28
CA TYR A 28 -2.81 -0.20 -3.90
C TYR A 28 -3.95 -0.66 -2.98
N TYR A 29 -5.13 -0.03 -3.10
CA TYR A 29 -6.30 -0.39 -2.31
C TYR A 29 -6.77 -1.83 -2.57
N LEU A 30 -6.85 -2.23 -3.84
CA LEU A 30 -7.26 -3.59 -4.20
C LEU A 30 -6.25 -4.63 -3.71
N VAL A 31 -4.96 -4.35 -3.84
CA VAL A 31 -3.89 -5.23 -3.36
C VAL A 31 -3.91 -5.31 -1.84
N SER A 32 -4.15 -4.21 -1.11
CA SER A 32 -4.25 -4.27 0.36
C SER A 32 -5.39 -5.17 0.82
N LEU A 33 -6.56 -5.11 0.16
CA LEU A 33 -7.68 -6.01 0.45
C LEU A 33 -7.34 -7.48 0.16
N ALA A 34 -6.70 -7.73 -0.98
CA ALA A 34 -6.26 -9.08 -1.34
C ALA A 34 -5.21 -9.63 -0.35
N GLN A 35 -4.31 -8.79 0.15
CA GLN A 35 -3.32 -9.15 1.17
C GLN A 35 -3.98 -9.49 2.51
N GLU A 36 -4.97 -8.71 2.96
CA GLU A 36 -5.72 -9.01 4.18
C GLU A 36 -6.46 -10.36 4.06
N ALA A 37 -7.15 -10.61 2.95
CA ALA A 37 -7.81 -11.89 2.71
C ALA A 37 -6.81 -13.06 2.63
N GLY A 38 -5.70 -12.90 1.89
CA GLY A 38 -4.68 -13.94 1.75
C GLY A 38 -3.96 -14.27 3.05
N SER A 39 -3.61 -13.25 3.84
CA SER A 39 -2.93 -13.42 5.14
C SER A 39 -3.82 -14.05 6.22
N SER A 40 -5.14 -13.88 6.12
CA SER A 40 -6.13 -14.53 6.99
C SER A 40 -6.45 -15.99 6.62
N SER A 41 -6.03 -16.45 5.44
CA SER A 41 -6.34 -17.79 4.95
C SER A 41 -5.72 -18.88 5.84
N PRO A 42 -6.35 -20.06 5.96
CA PRO A 42 -5.92 -21.10 6.92
C PRO A 42 -4.50 -21.63 6.65
N THR A 43 -3.99 -21.49 5.43
CA THR A 43 -2.63 -21.87 5.05
C THR A 43 -1.56 -20.87 5.52
N PHE A 44 -1.88 -19.59 5.62
CA PHE A 44 -0.92 -18.52 5.95
C PHE A 44 -1.19 -17.84 7.30
N ALA A 45 -2.33 -18.12 7.94
CA ALA A 45 -2.70 -17.57 9.23
C ALA A 45 -1.78 -18.01 10.38
N ASN A 46 -1.19 -19.20 10.27
CA ASN A 46 -0.32 -19.79 11.31
C ASN A 46 1.17 -19.70 10.96
N ASP A 47 1.55 -19.00 9.88
CA ASP A 47 2.96 -18.84 9.53
C ASP A 47 3.64 -17.84 10.49
N PRO A 48 4.73 -18.21 11.19
CA PRO A 48 5.46 -17.32 12.10
C PRO A 48 6.07 -16.09 11.41
N LYS A 49 6.16 -16.09 10.07
CA LYS A 49 6.66 -14.95 9.28
C LYS A 49 5.57 -13.95 8.90
N ASN A 50 4.30 -14.25 9.17
CA ASN A 50 3.18 -13.37 8.80
C ASN A 50 3.16 -12.13 9.71
N PRO A 51 3.52 -10.93 9.21
CA PRO A 51 3.53 -9.71 10.03
C PRO A 51 2.12 -9.30 10.48
N HIS A 52 1.08 -9.80 9.81
CA HIS A 52 -0.30 -9.55 10.13
C HIS A 52 -0.84 -10.51 11.20
N ALA A 53 -0.09 -11.51 11.67
CA ALA A 53 -0.56 -12.47 12.66
C ALA A 53 -1.06 -11.81 13.96
N VAL A 54 -0.36 -10.77 14.44
CA VAL A 54 -0.77 -10.00 15.65
C VAL A 54 -2.06 -9.22 15.41
N ARG A 55 -2.20 -8.59 14.23
CA ARG A 55 -3.38 -7.81 13.85
C ARG A 55 -4.59 -8.70 13.57
N LEU A 56 -4.37 -9.87 12.95
CA LEU A 56 -5.38 -10.90 12.69
C LEU A 56 -5.84 -11.57 14.00
N ALA A 57 -4.95 -11.82 14.95
CA ALA A 57 -5.30 -12.31 16.29
C ALA A 57 -6.19 -11.29 17.03
N ALA A 58 -5.81 -10.00 17.03
CA ALA A 58 -6.63 -8.94 17.61
C ALA A 58 -8.01 -8.80 16.91
N GLN A 59 -8.07 -8.92 15.58
CA GLN A 59 -9.34 -8.90 14.84
C GLN A 59 -10.22 -10.14 15.08
N LYS A 60 -9.62 -11.30 15.40
CA LYS A 60 -10.35 -12.52 15.77
C LYS A 60 -10.87 -12.47 17.21
N GLU A 61 -10.17 -11.81 18.13
CA GLU A 61 -10.63 -11.63 19.51
C GLU A 61 -11.76 -10.59 19.65
N HIS A 62 -11.88 -9.68 18.68
CA HIS A 62 -12.95 -8.67 18.64
C HIS A 62 -14.21 -9.10 17.85
N HIS A 63 -14.25 -10.32 17.31
CA HIS A 63 -15.42 -10.91 16.64
C HIS A 63 -16.08 -11.99 17.48
#